data_AF-A0A529F948-F1
#
_entry.id   AF-A0A529F948-F1
#
_cell.length_a   1.000
_cell.length_b   1.000
_cell.length_c   1.000
_cell.angle_alpha   90.00
_cell.angle_beta   90.00
_cell.angle_gamma   90.00
#
_symmetry.space_group_name_H-M   'P 1'
#
loop_
_entity.id
_entity.type
_entity.pdbx_description
1 polymer ?
#
loop_
_entity_poly.entity_id
_entity_poly.type
_entity_poly.pdbx_seq_one_letter_code
_entity_poly.pdbx_strand_id
1 'polypeptide(L)'
;DRDGWFDAMLAHYRLPNSSYERRNPDGRWYQVYDMRTEDGTFIGVRVDISDIKSREKALHDSMRQIDLFRHVMDELPVAAFIKAQDLSIEFVNKAWCALTGIAKEDV
;
A
#
# COMPACT_ATOMS: atom_id res chain seq x y z
N ASP A 1 18.69 19.06 -12.79
CA ASP A 1 20.09 19.50 -12.96
C ASP A 1 20.99 18.50 -12.26
N ARG A 2 22.11 18.11 -12.88
CA ARG A 2 23.01 17.06 -12.38
C ARG A 2 23.74 17.52 -11.12
N ASP A 3 24.10 18.80 -11.06
CA ASP A 3 24.89 19.37 -9.96
C ASP A 3 24.06 19.45 -8.67
N GLY A 4 22.80 19.88 -8.78
CA GLY A 4 21.87 19.87 -7.64
C GLY A 4 21.60 18.46 -7.07
N TRP A 5 21.68 17.40 -7.89
CA TRP A 5 21.59 16.02 -7.41
C TRP A 5 22.86 15.60 -6.65
N PHE A 6 24.04 15.97 -7.15
CA PHE A 6 25.31 15.70 -6.48
C PHE A 6 25.40 16.40 -5.12
N ASP A 7 24.99 17.66 -5.04
CA ASP A 7 25.00 18.42 -3.78
C ASP A 7 24.06 17.81 -2.74
N ALA A 8 22.87 17.38 -3.17
CA ALA A 8 21.90 16.71 -2.29
C ALA A 8 22.43 15.36 -1.77
N MET A 9 23.11 14.56 -2.62
CA MET A 9 23.74 13.31 -2.20
C MET A 9 24.91 13.54 -1.24
N LEU A 10 25.75 14.54 -1.51
CA LEU A 10 26.84 14.95 -0.62
C LEU A 10 26.31 15.38 0.76
N ALA A 11 25.18 16.10 0.81
CA ALA A 11 24.54 16.47 2.06
C ALA A 11 24.10 15.25 2.86
N HIS A 12 23.52 14.23 2.22
CA HIS A 12 23.16 12.97 2.91
C HIS A 12 24.38 12.23 3.46
N TYR A 13 25.50 12.20 2.72
CA TYR A 13 26.74 11.57 3.19
C TYR A 13 27.47 12.34 4.29
N ARG A 14 27.05 13.58 4.58
CA ARG A 14 27.54 14.36 5.73
C ARG A 14 26.75 14.10 7.01
N LEU A 15 25.58 13.46 6.92
CA LEU A 15 24.81 13.10 8.11
C LEU A 15 25.52 11.96 8.89
N PRO A 16 25.45 11.96 10.23
CA PRO A 16 25.98 10.86 11.05
C PRO A 16 25.28 9.53 10.74
N ASN A 17 23.98 9.60 10.47
CA ASN A 17 23.17 8.48 10.01
C ASN A 17 22.05 8.99 9.07
N SER A 18 21.61 8.13 8.16
CA SER A 18 20.48 8.40 7.27
C SER A 18 19.83 7.08 6.86
N SER A 19 18.49 7.06 6.82
CA SER A 19 17.71 5.92 6.37
C SER A 19 16.56 6.38 5.50
N TYR A 20 16.47 5.88 4.27
CA TYR A 20 15.42 6.27 3.32
C TYR A 20 15.18 5.21 2.25
N GLU A 21 14.00 5.23 1.65
CA GLU A 21 13.68 4.43 0.49
C GLU A 21 14.07 5.19 -0.78
N ARG A 22 14.66 4.47 -1.74
CA ARG A 22 15.02 5.03 -3.05
C ARG A 22 14.64 4.05 -4.15
N ARG A 23 14.00 4.58 -5.19
CA ARG A 23 13.86 3.87 -6.46
C ARG A 23 15.04 4.21 -7.37
N ASN A 24 15.73 3.18 -7.84
CA ASN A 24 16.85 3.33 -8.76
C ASN A 24 16.37 3.41 -10.22
N PRO A 25 17.22 3.87 -11.16
CA PRO A 25 16.88 3.92 -12.59
C PRO A 25 16.58 2.56 -13.22
N ASP A 26 17.08 1.47 -12.64
CA ASP A 26 16.76 0.09 -13.02
C ASP A 26 15.33 -0.34 -12.61
N GLY A 27 14.61 0.54 -11.90
CA GLY A 27 13.24 0.34 -11.44
C GLY A 27 13.12 -0.34 -10.08
N ARG A 28 14.22 -0.83 -9.49
CA ARG A 28 14.23 -1.51 -8.19
C ARG A 28 14.14 -0.52 -7.04
N TRP A 29 13.57 -0.99 -5.94
CA TRP A 29 13.48 -0.24 -4.70
C TRP A 29 14.52 -0.73 -3.71
N TYR A 30 15.19 0.21 -3.07
CA TYR A 30 16.16 -0.07 -2.04
C TYR A 30 15.82 0.69 -0.76
N GLN A 31 15.90 0.01 0.37
CA GLN A 31 16.09 0.66 1.64
C GLN A 31 17.57 0.97 1.80
N VAL A 32 17.87 2.26 1.92
CA VAL A 32 19.20 2.80 2.12
C VAL A 32 19.41 3.00 3.60
N TYR A 33 20.53 2.50 4.13
CA TYR A 33 21.05 2.89 5.43
C TYR A 33 22.48 3.39 5.23
N ASP A 34 22.74 4.63 5.60
CA ASP A 34 24.05 5.25 5.56
C ASP A 34 24.43 5.67 6.97
N MET A 35 25.64 5.34 7.42
CA MET A 35 26.14 5.78 8.73
C MET A 35 27.63 6.10 8.67
N ARG A 36 28.06 6.98 9.56
CA ARG A 36 29.48 7.22 9.85
C ARG A 36 29.82 6.67 11.23
N THR A 37 30.86 5.87 11.29
CA THR A 37 31.45 5.40 12.55
C THR A 37 32.26 6.52 13.21
N GLU A 38 32.59 6.34 14.49
CA GLU A 38 33.36 7.32 15.27
C GLU A 38 34.75 7.59 14.70
N ASP A 39 35.35 6.60 14.03
CA ASP A 39 36.64 6.72 13.33
C ASP A 39 36.52 7.41 11.95
N GLY A 40 35.32 7.82 11.56
CA GLY A 40 35.03 8.53 10.30
C GLY A 40 34.75 7.62 9.10
N THR A 41 34.82 6.30 9.26
CA THR A 41 34.48 5.35 8.19
C THR A 41 33.01 5.47 7.78
N PHE A 42 32.76 5.48 6.47
CA PHE A 42 31.40 5.51 5.94
C PHE A 42 30.93 4.08 5.62
N ILE A 43 29.79 3.70 6.19
CA ILE A 43 29.15 2.40 5.96
C ILE A 43 27.81 2.63 5.28
N GLY A 44 27.66 2.09 4.07
CA GLY A 44 26.43 2.11 3.31
C GLY A 44 25.86 0.69 3.14
N VAL A 45 24.64 0.47 3.63
CA VAL A 45 23.87 -0.76 3.44
C VAL A 45 22.74 -0.47 2.46
N ARG A 46 22.52 -1.37 1.51
CA ARG A 46 21.42 -1.31 0.53
C ARG A 46 20.67 -2.63 0.59
N VAL A 47 19.40 -2.59 1.00
CA VAL A 47 18.53 -3.76 1.03
C VAL A 47 17.55 -3.62 -0.12
N ASP A 48 17.51 -4.60 -1.03
CA ASP A 48 16.49 -4.65 -2.08
C ASP A 48 15.14 -4.94 -1.43
N ILE A 49 14.19 -4.02 -1.58
CA ILE A 49 12.82 -4.11 -1.05
C ILE A 49 11.78 -4.17 -2.17
N SER A 50 12.20 -4.45 -3.40
CA SER A 50 11.33 -4.45 -4.58
C SER A 50 10.15 -5.41 -4.41
N ASP A 51 10.39 -6.60 -3.87
CA ASP A 51 9.35 -7.59 -3.63
C ASP A 51 8.32 -7.12 -2.59
N ILE A 52 8.77 -6.42 -1.55
CA ILE A 52 7.89 -5.87 -0.51
C ILE A 52 6.99 -4.81 -1.15
N LYS A 53 7.56 -3.87 -1.90
CA LYS A 53 6.81 -2.81 -2.59
C LYS A 53 5.81 -3.39 -3.60
N SER A 54 6.19 -4.45 -4.32
CA SER A 54 5.28 -5.12 -5.25
C SER A 54 4.09 -5.75 -4.53
N ARG A 55 4.32 -6.40 -3.39
CA ARG A 55 3.24 -7.01 -2.59
C ARG A 55 2.34 -5.95 -1.95
N GLU A 56 2.92 -4.87 -1.40
CA GLU A 56 2.16 -3.72 -0.88
C GLU A 56 1.25 -3.13 -1.96
N LYS A 57 1.79 -2.91 -3.16
CA LYS A 57 1.01 -2.41 -4.30
C LYS A 57 -0.12 -3.35 -4.67
N ALA A 58 0.15 -4.65 -4.78
CA ALA A 58 -0.87 -5.64 -5.12
C ALA A 58 -1.99 -5.70 -4.06
N LEU A 59 -1.63 -5.61 -2.77
CA LEU A 59 -2.60 -5.55 -1.69
C LEU A 59 -3.47 -4.30 -1.77
N HIS A 60 -2.85 -3.13 -1.98
CA HIS A 60 -3.57 -1.86 -2.13
C HIS A 60 -4.51 -1.87 -3.34
N ASP A 61 -4.04 -2.38 -4.48
CA ASP A 61 -4.83 -2.47 -5.70
C ASP A 61 -6.03 -3.44 -5.50
N SER A 62 -5.85 -4.54 -4.76
CA SER A 62 -6.93 -5.46 -4.38
C SER A 62 -7.97 -4.80 -3.46
N MET A 63 -7.51 -4.09 -2.42
CA MET A 63 -8.40 -3.35 -1.51
C MET A 63 -9.24 -2.32 -2.27
N ARG A 64 -8.61 -1.56 -3.17
CA ARG A 64 -9.30 -0.58 -4.00
C ARG A 64 -10.36 -1.23 -4.91
N GLN A 65 -10.09 -2.42 -5.46
CA GLN A 65 -11.07 -3.14 -6.26
C GLN A 65 -12.27 -3.61 -5.42
N ILE A 66 -12.03 -4.11 -4.21
CA ILE A 66 -13.10 -4.52 -3.28
C ILE A 66 -13.97 -3.32 -2.91
N ASP A 67 -13.37 -2.16 -2.62
CA ASP A 67 -14.12 -0.95 -2.26
C ASP A 67 -14.98 -0.44 -3.42
N LEU A 68 -14.42 -0.41 -4.64
CA LEU A 68 -15.18 -0.06 -5.84
C LEU A 68 -16.32 -1.03 -6.10
N PHE A 69 -16.07 -2.34 -5.97
CA PHE A 69 -17.11 -3.36 -6.13
C PHE A 69 -18.23 -3.18 -5.11
N ARG A 70 -17.90 -2.99 -3.83
CA ARG A 70 -18.89 -2.75 -2.76
C ARG A 70 -19.72 -1.50 -3.05
N HIS A 71 -19.08 -0.41 -3.47
CA HIS A 71 -19.78 0.83 -3.78
C HIS A 71 -20.74 0.65 -4.96
N VAL A 72 -20.30 0.02 -6.04
CA VAL A 72 -21.16 -0.26 -7.20
C VAL A 72 -22.35 -1.14 -6.78
N MET A 73 -22.12 -2.22 -6.05
CA MET A 73 -23.16 -3.13 -5.60
C MET A 73 -24.20 -2.44 -4.69
N ASP A 74 -23.75 -1.54 -3.82
CA ASP A 74 -24.63 -0.76 -2.93
C ASP A 74 -25.55 0.21 -3.70
N GLU A 75 -25.11 0.74 -4.84
CA GLU A 75 -25.90 1.67 -5.67
C GLU A 75 -26.77 0.96 -6.71
N LEU A 76 -26.62 -0.36 -6.92
CA LEU A 76 -27.47 -1.10 -7.86
C LEU A 76 -28.94 -1.10 -7.39
N PRO A 77 -29.91 -0.79 -8.27
CA PRO A 77 -31.34 -0.77 -7.93
C PRO A 77 -31.96 -2.17 -7.89
N VAL A 78 -31.17 -3.21 -7.61
CA VAL A 78 -31.58 -4.61 -7.56
C VAL A 78 -31.19 -5.17 -6.22
N ALA A 79 -32.13 -5.80 -5.51
CA ALA A 79 -31.84 -6.46 -4.24
C ALA A 79 -30.86 -7.63 -4.44
N ALA A 80 -29.67 -7.53 -3.85
CA ALA A 80 -28.62 -8.53 -3.96
C ALA A 80 -28.06 -8.88 -2.58
N PHE A 81 -27.73 -10.16 -2.40
CA PHE A 81 -27.07 -10.69 -1.21
C PHE A 81 -26.06 -11.77 -1.60
N ILE A 82 -25.04 -11.98 -0.77
CA ILE A 82 -24.04 -13.05 -0.92
C ILE A 82 -24.07 -13.90 0.34
N LYS A 83 -24.03 -15.23 0.17
CA LYS A 83 -23.93 -16.18 1.28
C LYS A 83 -22.57 -16.87 1.29
N ALA A 84 -22.05 -17.12 2.50
CA ALA A 84 -20.94 -18.01 2.74
C ALA A 84 -21.35 -19.48 2.50
N GLN A 85 -20.38 -20.39 2.58
CA GLN A 85 -20.61 -21.84 2.47
C GLN A 85 -21.53 -22.38 3.58
N ASP A 86 -21.49 -21.78 4.78
CA ASP A 86 -22.34 -22.15 5.91
C ASP A 86 -23.74 -21.52 5.84
N LEU A 87 -24.07 -20.88 4.72
CA LEU A 87 -25.33 -20.18 4.43
C LEU A 87 -25.57 -18.89 5.23
N SER A 88 -24.61 -18.43 6.03
CA SER A 88 -24.62 -17.09 6.61
C SER A 88 -24.52 -16.03 5.50
N ILE A 89 -25.08 -14.84 5.73
CA ILE A 89 -25.05 -13.75 4.75
C ILE A 89 -23.81 -12.89 5.01
N GLU A 90 -22.92 -12.77 4.02
CA GLU A 90 -21.69 -11.97 4.13
C GLU A 90 -21.85 -10.55 3.55
N PHE A 91 -22.84 -10.36 2.70
CA PHE A 91 -23.09 -9.09 2.04
C PHE A 91 -24.57 -8.93 1.70
N VAL A 92 -25.09 -7.73 1.95
CA VAL A 92 -26.36 -7.21 1.41
C VAL A 92 -26.14 -5.80 0.89
N ASN A 93 -26.87 -5.42 -0.16
CA ASN A 93 -26.86 -4.06 -0.70
C ASN A 93 -28.07 -3.24 -0.24
N LYS A 94 -28.05 -1.92 -0.52
CA LYS A 94 -29.11 -0.98 -0.10
C LYS A 94 -30.50 -1.38 -0.60
N ALA A 95 -30.60 -1.84 -1.86
CA ALA A 95 -31.86 -2.27 -2.45
C ALA A 95 -32.44 -3.50 -1.73
N TRP A 96 -31.59 -4.44 -1.27
CA TRP A 96 -32.03 -5.57 -0.48
C TRP A 96 -32.55 -5.13 0.89
N CYS A 97 -31.83 -4.25 1.60
CA CYS A 97 -32.30 -3.71 2.87
C CYS A 97 -33.63 -2.97 2.73
N ALA A 98 -33.78 -2.17 1.67
CA ALA A 98 -35.04 -1.46 1.39
C ALA A 98 -36.20 -2.42 1.08
N LEU A 99 -35.92 -3.55 0.42
CA LEU A 99 -36.91 -4.56 0.07
C LEU A 99 -37.33 -5.41 1.28
N THR A 100 -36.39 -5.81 2.12
CA THR A 100 -36.65 -6.73 3.25
C THR A 100 -36.97 -6.00 4.55
N GLY A 101 -36.57 -4.74 4.68
CA GLY A 101 -36.64 -3.96 5.93
C GLY A 101 -35.57 -4.32 6.96
N ILE A 102 -34.65 -5.23 6.65
CA ILE A 102 -33.58 -5.67 7.55
C ILE A 102 -32.35 -4.80 7.32
N ALA A 103 -31.83 -4.21 8.39
CA ALA A 103 -30.61 -3.39 8.32
C ALA A 103 -29.40 -4.29 8.07
N LYS A 104 -28.34 -3.73 7.47
CA LYS A 104 -27.14 -4.49 7.09
C LYS A 104 -26.42 -5.09 8.31
N GLU A 105 -26.56 -4.45 9.45
CA GLU A 105 -25.98 -4.84 10.73
C GLU A 105 -26.74 -5.98 11.42
N ASP A 106 -27.97 -6.25 10.99
CA ASP A 106 -28.88 -7.24 11.58
C ASP A 106 -28.91 -8.57 10.80
N VAL A 107 -28.07 -8.70 9.76
CA VAL A 107 -28.01 -9.88 8.87
C VAL A 107 -26.90 -10.84 9.29
#